data_AF-A0A495RAH3-F1
#
_entry.id   AF-A0A495RAH3-F1
#
_cell.length_a   1.000
_cell.length_b   1.000
_cell.length_c   1.000
_cell.angle_alpha   90.00
_cell.angle_beta   90.00
_cell.angle_gamma   90.00
#
_symmetry.space_group_name_H-M   'P 1'
#
loop_
_entity.id
_entity.type
_entity.pdbx_description
1 polymer ?
#
loop_
_entity_poly.entity_id
_entity_poly.type
_entity_poly.pdbx_seq_one_letter_code
_entity_poly.pdbx_strand_id
1 'polypeptide(L)'
;MCDKVAQTNSSLQSVVYNNPNIFGIGPRDARRQPVYMSHSHEDVPPVTTEVHDNSWSANLETPAHAEDPDVVVEQAIDAVEMTTAGNHVNLVSHADHGHPETYLFDALDEAFDETITTEYVQQCGCGGHVTRVYREA
;
A
#
# COMPACT_ATOMS: atom_id res chain seq x y z
N MET A 1 22.16 -26.90 -6.18
CA MET A 1 22.98 -26.45 -5.04
C MET A 1 22.05 -25.77 -4.06
N CYS A 2 21.66 -26.47 -2.99
CA CYS A 2 20.95 -25.88 -1.86
C CYS A 2 21.70 -26.34 -0.62
N ASP A 3 22.59 -25.50 -0.09
CA ASP A 3 23.33 -25.80 1.13
C ASP A 3 22.51 -25.38 2.34
N LYS A 4 22.15 -26.38 3.15
CA LYS A 4 21.76 -26.21 4.54
C LYS A 4 23.03 -25.96 5.37
N VAL A 5 23.04 -24.94 6.22
CA VAL A 5 23.91 -24.92 7.40
C VAL A 5 23.06 -24.56 8.61
N ALA A 6 23.18 -25.40 9.64
CA ALA A 6 22.50 -25.29 10.91
C ALA A 6 23.53 -24.97 12.02
N GLN A 7 23.04 -24.28 13.08
CA GLN A 7 23.56 -24.24 14.47
C GLN A 7 24.87 -23.43 14.70
N THR A 8 25.11 -22.69 15.79
CA THR A 8 24.51 -22.50 17.13
C THR A 8 25.28 -21.37 17.86
N ASN A 9 24.63 -20.70 18.84
CA ASN A 9 25.14 -20.16 20.13
C ASN A 9 24.32 -18.89 20.47
N SER A 10 23.38 -18.89 21.43
CA SER A 10 23.48 -19.02 22.89
C SER A 10 23.95 -17.74 23.62
N SER A 11 22.95 -17.08 24.22
CA SER A 11 22.93 -16.48 25.56
C SER A 11 23.23 -14.98 25.81
N LEU A 12 22.22 -14.36 26.46
CA LEU A 12 22.22 -13.15 27.32
C LEU A 12 22.31 -11.80 26.58
N GLN A 13 21.45 -10.80 26.77
CA GLN A 13 20.81 -10.35 28.02
C GLN A 13 19.42 -9.74 27.78
N SER A 14 18.54 -10.04 28.72
CA SER A 14 17.29 -9.37 29.06
C SER A 14 17.43 -7.85 29.16
N VAL A 15 16.56 -7.10 28.48
CA VAL A 15 16.15 -5.77 28.93
C VAL A 15 14.64 -5.76 29.07
N VAL A 16 14.24 -5.89 30.33
CA VAL A 16 12.92 -5.60 30.84
C VAL A 16 12.69 -4.10 30.66
N TYR A 17 11.78 -3.69 29.77
CA TYR A 17 11.26 -2.32 29.82
C TYR A 17 10.08 -2.28 30.79
N ASN A 18 10.33 -1.61 31.91
CA ASN A 18 9.39 -1.33 32.98
C ASN A 18 8.16 -0.59 32.45
N ASN A 19 6.99 -1.14 32.76
CA ASN A 19 5.71 -0.46 32.67
C ASN A 19 5.38 0.16 34.05
N PRO A 20 5.18 1.49 34.12
CA PRO A 20 4.33 2.06 35.15
C PRO A 20 3.33 3.03 34.54
N ASN A 21 2.04 2.70 34.57
CA ASN A 21 1.15 3.37 35.51
C ASN A 21 -0.30 2.93 35.33
N ILE A 22 -0.84 2.49 36.46
CA ILE A 22 -2.23 2.21 36.71
C ILE A 22 -2.80 3.44 37.46
N PHE A 23 -4.06 3.78 37.17
CA PHE A 23 -4.91 4.85 37.76
C PHE A 23 -4.90 6.25 37.12
N GLY A 24 -5.97 6.53 36.38
CA GLY A 24 -6.47 7.86 36.03
C GLY A 24 -7.81 7.75 35.30
N ILE A 25 -8.92 7.85 36.03
CA ILE A 25 -10.28 7.90 35.49
C ILE A 25 -10.56 9.34 35.01
N GLY A 26 -10.88 9.53 33.72
CA GLY A 26 -11.30 10.81 33.10
C GLY A 26 -11.51 10.67 31.57
N PRO A 27 -12.39 11.45 30.92
CA PRO A 27 -13.42 10.90 30.04
C PRO A 27 -13.09 10.90 28.54
N ARG A 28 -13.59 9.87 27.85
CA ARG A 28 -14.16 9.87 26.49
C ARG A 28 -13.56 10.86 25.48
N ASP A 29 -12.42 10.53 24.90
CA ASP A 29 -12.19 10.77 23.47
C ASP A 29 -11.01 9.90 23.02
N ALA A 30 -11.32 8.86 22.25
CA ALA A 30 -10.31 7.97 21.68
C ALA A 30 -10.58 7.80 20.19
N ARG A 31 -10.63 8.92 19.45
CA ARG A 31 -10.15 8.92 18.07
C ARG A 31 -8.64 8.90 18.09
N ARG A 32 -8.10 7.71 18.39
CA ARG A 32 -6.71 7.36 18.16
C ARG A 32 -6.56 7.23 16.66
N GLN A 33 -6.23 8.34 15.99
CA GLN A 33 -5.74 8.25 14.62
C GLN A 33 -4.49 7.37 14.66
N PRO A 34 -4.40 6.30 13.85
CA PRO A 34 -3.14 5.61 13.68
C PRO A 34 -2.17 6.63 13.09
N VAL A 35 -1.09 6.92 13.82
CA VAL A 35 0.06 7.59 13.25
C VAL A 35 0.63 6.62 12.21
N TYR A 36 0.21 6.80 10.97
CA TYR A 36 0.83 6.17 9.82
C TYR A 36 2.28 6.66 9.83
N MET A 37 3.19 5.78 10.26
CA MET A 37 4.63 6.07 10.19
C MET A 37 4.97 6.01 8.71
N SER A 38 4.92 7.17 8.03
CA SER A 38 5.42 7.30 6.66
C SER A 38 6.92 6.99 6.70
N HIS A 39 7.30 5.77 6.35
CA HIS A 39 8.62 5.57 5.79
C HIS A 39 8.59 6.30 4.45
N SER A 40 9.45 7.29 4.26
CA SER A 40 9.62 7.86 2.94
C SER A 40 10.24 6.77 2.07
N HIS A 41 9.47 6.14 1.17
CA HIS A 41 10.00 5.17 0.21
C HIS A 41 10.72 5.87 -0.97
N GLU A 42 11.56 6.86 -0.64
CA GLU A 42 12.24 7.76 -1.59
C GLU A 42 13.17 7.02 -2.57
N ASP A 43 13.52 5.76 -2.27
CA ASP A 43 14.37 4.92 -3.12
C ASP A 43 13.59 4.18 -4.23
N VAL A 44 12.25 4.20 -4.22
CA VAL A 44 11.42 3.59 -5.27
C VAL A 44 11.07 4.65 -6.32
N PRO A 45 11.52 4.50 -7.59
CA PRO A 45 11.15 5.44 -8.64
C PRO A 45 9.63 5.51 -8.81
N PRO A 46 9.07 6.68 -9.16
CA PRO A 46 7.64 6.81 -9.43
C PRO A 46 7.25 5.98 -10.67
N VAL A 47 6.03 5.45 -10.68
CA VAL A 47 5.49 4.70 -11.85
C VAL A 47 5.42 5.58 -13.09
N THR A 48 5.12 6.87 -12.91
CA THR A 48 5.06 7.85 -13.98
C THR A 48 5.47 9.23 -13.49
N THR A 49 5.94 10.06 -14.41
CA THR A 49 6.24 11.48 -14.17
C THR A 49 5.43 12.39 -15.08
N GLU A 50 4.48 11.83 -15.82
CA GLU A 50 3.68 12.52 -16.83
C GLU A 50 2.20 12.42 -16.46
N VAL A 51 1.46 13.48 -16.80
CA VAL A 51 -0.01 13.45 -16.70
C VAL A 51 -0.57 12.77 -17.95
N HIS A 52 -1.46 11.80 -17.75
CA HIS A 52 -2.10 11.02 -18.80
C HIS A 52 -3.47 11.60 -19.14
N ASP A 53 -3.67 12.00 -20.39
CA ASP A 53 -4.96 12.49 -20.92
C ASP A 53 -5.79 11.38 -21.59
N ASN A 54 -5.33 10.13 -21.50
CA ASN A 54 -5.98 8.92 -21.95
C ASN A 54 -5.99 7.86 -20.84
N SER A 55 -6.70 6.75 -21.08
CA SER A 55 -6.70 5.62 -20.15
C SER A 55 -5.43 4.78 -20.29
N TRP A 56 -4.86 4.34 -19.16
CA TRP A 56 -3.55 3.70 -19.11
C TRP A 56 -3.45 2.65 -18.00
N SER A 57 -2.27 2.01 -17.84
CA SER A 57 -2.02 1.02 -16.79
C SER A 57 -0.74 1.35 -16.04
N ALA A 58 -0.83 1.38 -14.70
CA ALA A 58 0.27 1.56 -13.79
C ALA A 58 0.83 0.19 -13.38
N ASN A 59 2.14 0.00 -13.55
CA ASN A 59 2.82 -1.22 -13.15
C ASN A 59 3.31 -1.12 -11.70
N LEU A 60 2.60 -1.79 -10.79
CA LEU A 60 2.93 -1.91 -9.36
C LEU A 60 3.35 -3.36 -9.02
N GLU A 61 3.99 -4.06 -9.96
CA GLU A 61 4.45 -5.45 -9.81
C GLU A 61 5.96 -5.57 -9.64
N THR A 62 6.69 -4.46 -9.46
CA THR A 62 8.15 -4.54 -9.29
C THR A 62 8.54 -5.20 -7.95
N PRO A 63 9.78 -5.69 -7.79
CA PRO A 63 10.21 -6.26 -6.52
C PRO A 63 10.03 -5.33 -5.31
N ALA A 64 10.25 -4.02 -5.49
CA ALA A 64 10.02 -3.04 -4.41
C ALA A 64 8.55 -2.97 -3.99
N HIS A 65 7.63 -3.08 -4.95
CA HIS A 65 6.20 -3.18 -4.67
C HIS A 65 5.82 -4.48 -3.98
N ALA A 66 6.53 -5.58 -4.23
CA ALA A 66 6.26 -6.86 -3.56
C ALA A 66 6.71 -6.85 -2.09
N GLU A 67 7.73 -6.07 -1.75
CA GLU A 67 8.30 -6.01 -0.41
C GLU A 67 7.45 -5.22 0.59
N ASP A 68 6.70 -4.22 0.10
CA ASP A 68 5.95 -3.31 0.96
C ASP A 68 4.61 -2.87 0.33
N PRO A 69 3.45 -3.19 0.94
CA PRO A 69 2.15 -2.76 0.44
C PRO A 69 1.94 -1.24 0.54
N ASP A 70 2.64 -0.54 1.44
CA ASP A 70 2.48 0.90 1.61
C ASP A 70 3.02 1.65 0.38
N VAL A 71 4.12 1.17 -0.23
CA VAL A 71 4.63 1.66 -1.53
C VAL A 71 3.57 1.53 -2.62
N VAL A 72 2.86 0.40 -2.63
CA VAL A 72 1.81 0.13 -3.62
C VAL A 72 0.66 1.13 -3.47
N VAL A 73 0.27 1.44 -2.23
CA VAL A 73 -0.78 2.41 -1.94
C VAL A 73 -0.35 3.82 -2.36
N GLU A 74 0.83 4.26 -1.94
CA GLU A 74 1.34 5.60 -2.27
C GLU A 74 1.44 5.80 -3.78
N GLN A 75 2.08 4.87 -4.50
CA GLN A 75 2.24 5.00 -5.94
C GLN A 75 0.95 4.76 -6.74
N ALA A 76 -0.02 4.04 -6.18
CA ALA A 76 -1.36 3.96 -6.75
C ALA A 76 -2.10 5.29 -6.67
N ILE A 77 -2.01 5.98 -5.53
CA ILE A 77 -2.58 7.32 -5.36
C ILE A 77 -1.95 8.27 -6.38
N ASP A 78 -0.62 8.30 -6.48
CA ASP A 78 0.10 9.11 -7.47
C ASP A 78 -0.37 8.80 -8.92
N ALA A 79 -0.56 7.53 -9.27
CA ALA A 79 -1.04 7.14 -10.59
C ALA A 79 -2.46 7.65 -10.88
N VAL A 80 -3.35 7.64 -9.87
CA VAL A 80 -4.69 8.21 -10.00
C VAL A 80 -4.60 9.73 -10.14
N GLU A 81 -3.77 10.42 -9.36
CA GLU A 81 -3.56 11.87 -9.48
C GLU A 81 -3.08 12.27 -10.88
N MET A 82 -2.15 11.49 -11.44
CA MET A 82 -1.59 11.68 -12.79
C MET A 82 -2.54 11.28 -13.92
N THR A 83 -3.74 10.79 -13.62
CA THR A 83 -4.75 10.47 -14.63
C THR A 83 -5.68 11.66 -14.82
N THR A 84 -5.96 12.10 -16.04
CA THR A 84 -6.92 13.20 -16.27
C THR A 84 -8.36 12.73 -16.03
N ALA A 85 -9.20 13.58 -15.43
CA ALA A 85 -10.64 13.39 -15.29
C ALA A 85 -11.31 12.88 -16.58
N GLY A 86 -12.26 11.94 -16.46
CA GLY A 86 -12.89 11.25 -17.60
C GLY A 86 -12.11 10.06 -18.17
N ASN A 87 -10.93 9.74 -17.63
CA ASN A 87 -10.15 8.54 -17.96
C ASN A 87 -10.09 7.57 -16.78
N HIS A 88 -9.50 6.39 -17.03
CA HIS A 88 -9.20 5.41 -15.98
C HIS A 88 -7.75 4.96 -16.02
N VAL A 89 -7.27 4.52 -14.86
CA VAL A 89 -6.00 3.81 -14.72
C VAL A 89 -6.26 2.39 -14.24
N ASN A 90 -5.58 1.42 -14.85
CA ASN A 90 -5.52 0.06 -14.31
C ASN A 90 -4.27 -0.06 -13.42
N LEU A 91 -4.46 -0.21 -12.13
CA LEU A 91 -3.43 -0.50 -11.15
C LEU A 91 -3.17 -2.00 -11.16
N VAL A 92 -1.97 -2.41 -11.58
CA VAL A 92 -1.57 -3.82 -11.62
C VAL A 92 -0.66 -4.10 -10.43
N SER A 93 -1.19 -4.72 -9.38
CA SER A 93 -0.47 -4.96 -8.13
C SER A 93 0.09 -6.38 -8.02
N HIS A 94 1.19 -6.51 -7.27
CA HIS A 94 1.86 -7.78 -7.05
C HIS A 94 1.00 -8.79 -6.28
N ALA A 95 1.19 -10.09 -6.55
CA ALA A 95 0.43 -11.19 -5.96
C ALA A 95 0.66 -11.38 -4.45
N ASP A 96 1.84 -10.99 -3.97
CA ASP A 96 2.31 -11.28 -2.59
C ASP A 96 1.47 -10.60 -1.51
N HIS A 97 0.80 -9.50 -1.85
CA HIS A 97 -0.09 -8.77 -0.93
C HIS A 97 -1.52 -9.32 -0.92
N GLY A 98 -1.83 -10.30 -1.76
CA GLY A 98 -3.16 -10.87 -1.89
C GLY A 98 -4.14 -9.92 -2.60
N HIS A 99 -5.42 -10.00 -2.22
CA HIS A 99 -6.47 -9.27 -2.93
C HIS A 99 -6.43 -7.76 -2.61
N PRO A 100 -6.45 -6.87 -3.62
CA PRO A 100 -6.27 -5.42 -3.42
C PRO A 100 -7.35 -4.77 -2.56
N GLU A 101 -8.58 -5.32 -2.52
CA GLU A 101 -9.62 -4.85 -1.59
C GLU A 101 -9.18 -4.82 -0.13
N THR A 102 -8.20 -5.64 0.27
CA THR A 102 -7.77 -5.75 1.66
C THR A 102 -6.83 -4.65 2.13
N TYR A 103 -6.22 -3.89 1.20
CA TYR A 103 -5.23 -2.87 1.53
C TYR A 103 -5.31 -1.59 0.68
N LEU A 104 -5.86 -1.66 -0.53
CA LEU A 104 -5.82 -0.57 -1.51
C LEU A 104 -7.14 0.20 -1.61
N PHE A 105 -8.29 -0.46 -1.50
CA PHE A 105 -9.59 0.15 -1.83
C PHE A 105 -9.95 1.24 -0.82
N ASP A 106 -9.90 0.93 0.48
CA ASP A 106 -10.17 1.89 1.54
C ASP A 106 -9.21 3.10 1.46
N ALA A 107 -7.94 2.88 1.08
CA ALA A 107 -6.95 3.95 0.94
C ALA A 107 -7.24 4.87 -0.25
N LEU A 108 -7.69 4.32 -1.38
CA LEU A 108 -8.12 5.10 -2.55
C LEU A 108 -9.40 5.90 -2.23
N ASP A 109 -10.37 5.29 -1.57
CA ASP A 109 -11.60 5.94 -1.16
C ASP A 109 -11.32 7.08 -0.16
N GLU A 110 -10.38 6.88 0.79
CA GLU A 110 -9.95 7.95 1.72
C GLU A 110 -9.23 9.10 1.01
N ALA A 111 -8.43 8.81 -0.02
CA ALA A 111 -7.66 9.82 -0.74
C ALA A 111 -8.51 10.67 -1.71
N PHE A 112 -9.55 10.09 -2.30
CA PHE A 112 -10.28 10.71 -3.41
C PHE A 112 -11.79 10.83 -3.20
N ASP A 113 -12.36 10.23 -2.16
CA ASP A 113 -13.79 10.19 -1.88
C ASP A 113 -14.62 9.83 -3.14
N GLU A 114 -15.71 10.55 -3.40
CA GLU A 114 -16.62 10.36 -4.54
C GLU A 114 -16.05 10.85 -5.88
N THR A 115 -14.78 11.28 -5.96
CA THR A 115 -14.16 11.75 -7.22
C THR A 115 -13.64 10.61 -8.10
N ILE A 116 -13.66 9.38 -7.58
CA ILE A 116 -13.28 8.18 -8.29
C ILE A 116 -14.32 7.07 -8.14
N THR A 117 -14.29 6.12 -9.07
CA THR A 117 -14.96 4.83 -8.94
C THR A 117 -13.94 3.71 -9.06
N THR A 118 -13.87 2.83 -8.06
CA THR A 118 -12.92 1.71 -8.00
C THR A 118 -13.61 0.37 -8.30
N GLU A 119 -13.01 -0.44 -9.18
CA GLU A 119 -13.50 -1.77 -9.57
C GLU A 119 -12.37 -2.79 -9.59
N TYR A 120 -12.57 -3.97 -8.99
CA TYR A 120 -11.70 -5.10 -9.21
C TYR A 120 -12.03 -5.77 -10.56
N VAL A 121 -11.02 -5.89 -11.44
CA VAL A 121 -11.22 -6.42 -12.80
C VAL A 121 -10.94 -7.92 -12.85
N GLN A 122 -9.72 -8.33 -12.50
CA GLN A 122 -9.30 -9.74 -12.60
C GLN A 122 -7.94 -10.00 -11.91
N GLN A 123 -7.60 -11.28 -11.79
CA GLN A 123 -6.24 -11.75 -11.49
C GLN A 123 -5.55 -12.15 -12.80
N CYS A 124 -4.32 -11.67 -13.04
CA CYS A 124 -3.51 -12.09 -14.18
C CYS A 124 -2.98 -13.52 -14.00
N GLY A 125 -2.57 -14.17 -15.09
CA GLY A 125 -1.91 -15.48 -15.03
C GLY A 125 -0.56 -15.48 -14.28
N CYS A 126 0.00 -14.29 -14.03
CA CYS A 126 1.16 -14.07 -13.17
C CYS A 126 0.83 -14.13 -11.66
N GLY A 127 -0.45 -14.09 -11.29
CA GLY A 127 -0.91 -13.98 -9.91
C GLY A 127 -1.16 -12.53 -9.46
N GLY A 128 -0.64 -11.53 -10.15
CA GLY A 128 -0.94 -10.11 -9.90
C GLY A 128 -2.41 -9.76 -10.11
N HIS A 129 -2.84 -8.66 -9.50
CA HIS A 129 -4.23 -8.24 -9.43
C HIS A 129 -4.44 -6.93 -10.18
N VAL A 130 -5.53 -6.84 -10.96
CA VAL A 130 -5.88 -5.64 -11.70
C VAL A 130 -7.06 -4.94 -11.03
N THR A 131 -6.81 -3.73 -10.54
CA THR A 131 -7.83 -2.80 -10.04
C THR A 131 -7.96 -1.65 -11.03
N ARG A 132 -9.18 -1.32 -11.44
CA ARG A 132 -9.44 -0.16 -12.29
C ARG A 132 -9.99 0.98 -11.45
N VAL A 133 -9.42 2.16 -11.63
CA VAL A 133 -9.90 3.40 -11.02
C VAL A 133 -10.30 4.35 -12.11
N TYR A 134 -11.58 4.71 -12.15
CA TYR A 134 -12.13 5.75 -13.02
C TYR A 134 -12.07 7.09 -12.30
N ARG A 135 -11.64 8.14 -13.00
CA ARG A 135 -11.80 9.52 -12.52
C ARG A 135 -13.04 10.14 -13.12
N GLU A 136 -13.91 10.67 -12.27
CA GLU A 136 -15.11 11.38 -12.70
C GLU A 136 -14.72 12.65 -13.51
N ALA A 137 -15.54 13.00 -14.51
CA ALA A 137 -15.29 14.07 -15.48
C ALA A 137 -15.74 15.46 -15.01
#